data_AF-K7KY24-F1
#
_entry.id   AF-K7KY24-F1
#
_cell.length_a   1.000
_cell.length_b   1.000
_cell.length_c   1.000
_cell.angle_alpha   90.00
_cell.angle_beta   90.00
_cell.angle_gamma   90.00
#
_symmetry.space_group_name_H-M   'P 1'
#
loop_
_entity.id
_entity.type
_entity.pdbx_description
1 polymer ?
#
loop_
_entity_poly.entity_id
_entity_poly.type
_entity_poly.pdbx_seq_one_letter_code
_entity_poly.pdbx_strand_id
1 'polypeptide(L)'
;MKYLCILLFITVNSSCTRKPTSIVKFEDHIKIPTFPENESLELYDQYFDDYLTKILMERTPQDKPLWEIHVIKYPTSNAAGTLIFKLHHALGDGYSLVGALLSFLQRADDPSLPLLFPSRKPSASPSSTKGFFRWFPFCSPSFNYFGF
;
A
#
# COMPACT_ATOMS: atom_id res chain seq x y z
N MET A 1 -3.65 16.14 13.24
CA MET A 1 -3.67 15.93 11.79
C MET A 1 -4.45 14.65 11.52
N LYS A 2 -5.57 14.73 10.78
CA LYS A 2 -6.26 13.53 10.32
C LYS A 2 -5.55 13.08 9.04
N TYR A 3 -4.92 11.92 9.05
CA TYR A 3 -4.11 11.44 7.95
C TYR A 3 -4.98 10.81 6.85
N LEU A 4 -4.49 10.85 5.61
CA LEU A 4 -5.00 9.99 4.53
C LEU A 4 -4.42 8.59 4.74
N CYS A 5 -5.28 7.59 4.91
CA CYS A 5 -4.84 6.21 5.02
C CYS A 5 -4.70 5.60 3.62
N ILE A 6 -3.56 4.96 3.33
CA ILE A 6 -3.34 4.25 2.07
C ILE A 6 -3.23 2.76 2.39
N LEU A 7 -4.12 1.98 1.82
CA LEU A 7 -4.22 0.54 2.04
C LEU A 7 -3.86 -0.19 0.74
N LEU A 8 -2.86 -1.07 0.78
CA LEU A 8 -2.40 -1.85 -0.36
C LEU A 8 -2.78 -3.32 -0.16
N PHE A 9 -3.61 -3.87 -1.06
CA PHE A 9 -3.94 -5.28 -1.10
C PHE A 9 -3.40 -5.94 -2.36
N ILE A 10 -2.69 -7.04 -2.15
CA ILE A 10 -2.17 -7.88 -3.23
C ILE A 10 -2.95 -9.18 -3.21
N THR A 11 -3.68 -9.43 -4.30
CA THR A 11 -4.46 -10.65 -4.49
C THR A 11 -3.63 -11.70 -5.23
N VAL A 12 -3.62 -12.92 -4.72
CA VAL A 12 -2.95 -14.07 -5.33
C VAL A 12 -4.03 -14.97 -5.94
N ASN A 13 -4.40 -14.74 -7.19
CA ASN A 13 -5.23 -15.69 -7.94
C ASN A 13 -4.36 -16.41 -8.99
N SER A 14 -4.34 -17.73 -8.92
CA SER A 14 -3.45 -18.62 -9.67
C SER A 14 -3.89 -18.89 -11.12
N SER A 15 -4.63 -17.97 -11.75
CA SER A 15 -5.05 -18.11 -13.15
C SER A 15 -4.70 -16.84 -13.92
N CYS A 16 -3.49 -16.82 -14.49
CA CYS A 16 -3.03 -15.77 -15.40
C CYS A 16 -3.31 -16.22 -16.83
N THR A 17 -4.35 -15.65 -17.45
CA THR A 17 -4.55 -15.76 -18.90
C THR A 17 -4.14 -14.43 -19.53
N ARG A 18 -3.14 -14.45 -20.42
CA ARG A 18 -2.74 -13.26 -21.18
C ARG A 18 -3.86 -12.93 -22.17
N LYS A 19 -4.50 -11.77 -22.03
CA LYS A 19 -5.38 -11.20 -23.05
C LYS A 19 -4.76 -9.93 -23.66
N PRO A 20 -4.96 -9.69 -24.97
CA PRO A 20 -4.42 -8.52 -25.66
C PRO A 20 -4.97 -7.23 -25.04
N THR A 21 -4.09 -6.24 -24.89
CA THR A 21 -4.35 -4.93 -24.29
C THR A 21 -5.53 -4.24 -24.96
N SER A 22 -6.69 -4.27 -24.30
CA SER A 22 -7.81 -3.40 -24.63
C SER A 22 -7.54 -1.98 -24.15
N ILE A 23 -8.15 -1.01 -24.81
CA ILE A 23 -8.10 0.41 -24.42
C ILE A 23 -8.58 0.52 -22.97
N VAL A 24 -7.68 0.92 -22.07
CA VAL A 24 -7.95 1.02 -20.64
C VAL A 24 -8.71 2.30 -20.36
N LYS A 25 -9.97 2.17 -19.90
CA LYS A 25 -10.76 3.31 -19.43
C LYS A 25 -10.53 3.49 -17.93
N PHE A 26 -9.95 4.62 -17.52
CA PHE A 26 -9.67 4.92 -16.11
C PHE A 26 -10.92 4.83 -15.22
N GLU A 27 -12.08 5.18 -15.76
CA GLU A 27 -13.39 5.15 -15.12
C GLU A 27 -13.73 3.77 -14.55
N ASP A 28 -13.33 2.70 -15.25
CA ASP A 28 -13.66 1.32 -14.88
C ASP A 28 -12.78 0.80 -13.73
N HIS A 29 -11.66 1.47 -13.44
CA HIS A 29 -10.68 1.05 -12.46
C HIS A 29 -10.72 1.86 -11.17
N ILE A 30 -11.22 3.10 -11.22
CA ILE A 30 -11.34 3.97 -10.06
C ILE A 30 -12.78 3.91 -9.52
N LYS A 31 -12.96 3.20 -8.41
CA LYS A 31 -14.26 3.06 -7.74
C LYS A 31 -14.35 4.04 -6.58
N ILE A 32 -15.40 4.87 -6.56
CA ILE A 32 -15.68 5.78 -5.46
C ILE A 32 -16.97 5.30 -4.80
N PRO A 33 -16.92 4.54 -3.68
CA PRO A 33 -18.12 4.13 -2.99
C PRO A 33 -18.82 5.34 -2.38
N THR A 34 -20.15 5.34 -2.45
CA THR A 34 -21.01 6.32 -1.80
C THR A 34 -21.66 5.65 -0.60
N PHE A 35 -21.43 6.20 0.59
CA PHE A 35 -22.08 5.77 1.82
C PHE A 35 -23.24 6.73 2.15
N PRO A 36 -24.29 6.23 2.83
CA PRO A 36 -25.38 7.10 3.28
C PRO A 36 -24.85 8.17 4.24
N GLU A 37 -25.36 9.39 4.12
CA GLU A 37 -25.02 10.47 5.04
C GLU A 37 -25.44 10.10 6.45
N ASN A 38 -24.48 10.21 7.35
CA ASN A 38 -24.59 9.83 8.74
C ASN A 38 -23.72 10.78 9.59
N GLU A 39 -24.15 11.05 10.82
CA GLU A 39 -23.46 11.96 11.74
C GLU A 39 -22.41 11.27 12.63
N SER A 40 -22.51 9.96 12.87
CA SER A 40 -21.61 9.21 13.74
C SER A 40 -20.43 8.60 12.99
N LEU A 41 -19.23 8.77 13.54
CA LEU A 41 -18.01 8.16 12.98
C LEU A 41 -18.04 6.63 13.07
N GLU A 42 -18.67 6.06 14.10
CA GLU A 42 -18.76 4.60 14.29
C GLU A 42 -19.51 3.91 13.15
N LEU A 43 -20.55 4.54 12.59
CA LEU A 43 -21.26 3.98 11.44
C LEU A 43 -20.41 4.04 10.16
N TYR A 44 -19.57 5.07 9.98
CA TYR A 44 -18.64 5.10 8.85
C TYR A 44 -17.53 4.05 8.97
N ASP A 45 -17.06 3.77 10.18
CA ASP A 45 -16.13 2.66 10.43
C ASP A 45 -16.76 1.33 10.02
N GLN A 46 -18.02 1.10 10.39
CA GLN A 46 -18.74 -0.11 10.02
C GLN A 46 -18.94 -0.22 8.50
N TYR A 47 -19.36 0.86 7.83
CA TYR A 47 -19.48 0.87 6.36
C TYR A 47 -18.15 0.64 5.66
N PHE A 48 -17.07 1.18 6.22
CA PHE A 48 -15.73 0.97 5.72
C PHE A 48 -15.31 -0.49 5.82
N ASP A 49 -15.52 -1.14 6.97
CA ASP A 49 -15.17 -2.54 7.19
C ASP A 49 -16.00 -3.50 6.33
N ASP A 50 -17.30 -3.25 6.19
CA ASP A 50 -18.17 -4.01 5.30
C ASP A 50 -17.74 -3.86 3.83
N TYR A 51 -17.39 -2.63 3.42
CA TYR A 51 -16.87 -2.37 2.08
C TYR A 51 -15.54 -3.07 1.84
N LEU A 52 -14.63 -3.01 2.81
CA LEU A 52 -13.34 -3.70 2.79
C LEU A 52 -13.55 -5.20 2.59
N THR A 53 -14.41 -5.79 3.39
CA THR A 53 -14.72 -7.22 3.32
C THR A 53 -15.27 -7.58 1.93
N LYS A 54 -16.18 -6.76 1.39
CA LYS A 54 -16.73 -6.96 0.05
C LYS A 54 -15.65 -6.93 -1.03
N ILE A 55 -14.78 -5.92 -1.05
CA ILE A 55 -13.75 -5.79 -2.09
C ILE A 55 -12.68 -6.89 -1.97
N LEU A 56 -12.41 -7.39 -0.77
CA LEU A 56 -11.49 -8.49 -0.53
C LEU A 56 -12.06 -9.83 -1.02
N MET A 57 -13.38 -10.02 -0.90
CA MET A 57 -14.05 -11.21 -1.40
C MET A 57 -14.31 -11.19 -2.91
N GLU A 58 -14.44 -10.01 -3.50
CA GLU A 58 -14.68 -9.86 -4.93
C GLU A 58 -13.45 -10.27 -5.74
N ARG A 59 -13.62 -11.21 -6.69
CA ARG A 59 -12.53 -11.59 -7.59
C ARG A 59 -12.25 -10.49 -8.60
N THR A 60 -10.98 -10.22 -8.87
CA THR A 60 -10.59 -9.33 -9.96
C THR A 60 -11.05 -9.93 -11.30
N PRO A 61 -11.84 -9.19 -12.11
CA PRO A 61 -12.29 -9.68 -13.40
C PRO A 61 -11.09 -9.93 -14.33
N GLN A 62 -11.04 -11.09 -14.99
CA GLN A 62 -9.91 -11.50 -15.85
C GLN A 62 -9.87 -10.74 -17.19
N ASP A 63 -10.95 -10.05 -17.51
CA ASP A 63 -11.19 -9.32 -18.75
C ASP A 63 -10.81 -7.83 -18.66
N LYS A 64 -10.34 -7.38 -17.49
CA LYS A 64 -9.85 -6.02 -17.25
C LYS A 64 -8.41 -6.03 -16.74
N PRO A 65 -7.68 -4.90 -16.82
CA PRO A 65 -6.40 -4.73 -16.15
C PRO A 65 -6.47 -5.14 -14.68
N LEU A 66 -5.42 -5.83 -14.22
CA LEU A 66 -5.35 -6.52 -12.94
C LEU A 66 -5.18 -5.59 -11.72
N TRP A 67 -5.70 -4.36 -11.81
CA TRP A 67 -5.60 -3.32 -10.80
C TRP A 67 -6.92 -2.56 -10.66
N GLU A 68 -7.27 -2.22 -9.42
CA GLU A 68 -8.41 -1.38 -9.05
C GLU A 68 -7.97 -0.41 -7.96
N ILE A 69 -8.49 0.82 -8.01
CA ILE A 69 -8.26 1.86 -7.00
C ILE A 69 -9.62 2.24 -6.40
N HIS A 70 -9.73 2.24 -5.08
CA HIS A 70 -10.94 2.65 -4.39
C HIS A 70 -10.67 3.91 -3.56
N VAL A 71 -11.45 4.97 -3.79
CA VAL A 71 -11.28 6.25 -3.11
C VAL A 71 -12.45 6.47 -2.15
N ILE A 72 -12.20 6.34 -0.85
CA ILE A 72 -13.20 6.52 0.20
C ILE A 72 -13.02 7.92 0.80
N LYS A 73 -14.01 8.77 0.58
CA LYS A 73 -13.99 10.20 0.97
C LYS A 73 -14.58 10.47 2.35
N TYR A 74 -15.00 9.42 3.07
CA TYR A 74 -15.66 9.54 4.36
C TYR A 74 -14.66 9.36 5.51
N PRO A 75 -14.76 10.19 6.57
CA PRO A 75 -13.87 10.09 7.72
C PRO A 75 -14.24 8.87 8.57
N THR A 76 -13.23 8.08 8.91
CA THR A 76 -13.26 7.00 9.90
C THR A 76 -12.62 7.46 11.21
N SER A 77 -12.72 6.66 12.28
CA SER A 77 -12.05 6.94 13.56
C SER A 77 -10.52 7.11 13.41
N ASN A 78 -9.93 6.42 12.44
CA ASN A 78 -8.49 6.39 12.20
C ASN A 78 -7.99 7.38 11.12
N ALA A 79 -8.84 7.73 10.15
CA ALA A 79 -8.41 8.50 8.96
C ALA A 79 -9.48 9.48 8.47
N ALA A 80 -9.05 10.60 7.87
CA ALA A 80 -10.00 11.53 7.23
C ALA A 80 -10.58 10.99 5.92
N GLY A 81 -9.89 10.02 5.33
CA GLY A 81 -10.27 9.33 4.11
C GLY A 81 -9.30 8.19 3.85
N THR A 82 -9.70 7.27 3.00
CA THR A 82 -8.92 6.06 2.72
C THR A 82 -8.80 5.84 1.22
N LEU A 83 -7.58 5.58 0.76
CA LEU A 83 -7.28 5.19 -0.60
C LEU A 83 -6.85 3.72 -0.59
N ILE A 84 -7.58 2.86 -1.31
CA ILE A 84 -7.30 1.43 -1.36
C ILE A 84 -6.81 1.06 -2.75
N PHE A 85 -5.64 0.43 -2.84
CA PHE A 85 -5.10 -0.13 -4.07
C PHE A 85 -5.24 -1.65 -4.02
N LYS A 86 -6.06 -2.20 -4.93
CA LYS A 86 -6.23 -3.65 -5.09
C LYS A 86 -5.50 -4.09 -6.35
N LEU A 87 -4.40 -4.80 -6.17
CA LEU A 87 -3.49 -5.19 -7.24
C LEU A 87 -3.36 -6.70 -7.27
N HIS A 88 -3.20 -7.28 -8.45
CA HIS A 88 -2.88 -8.69 -8.58
C HIS A 88 -1.38 -8.93 -8.44
N HIS A 89 -0.97 -10.03 -7.80
CA HIS A 89 0.44 -10.37 -7.59
C HIS A 89 1.25 -10.50 -8.90
N ALA A 90 0.58 -10.78 -10.01
CA ALA A 90 1.21 -10.83 -11.34
C ALA A 90 1.80 -9.48 -11.79
N LEU A 91 1.38 -8.35 -11.21
CA LEU A 91 1.92 -7.01 -11.53
C LEU A 91 3.29 -6.76 -10.87
N GLY A 92 3.59 -7.46 -9.78
CA GLY A 92 4.82 -7.29 -9.05
C GLY A 92 4.81 -8.01 -7.71
N ASP A 93 6.00 -8.17 -7.14
CA ASP A 93 6.15 -8.55 -5.75
C ASP A 93 5.77 -7.39 -4.84
N GLY A 94 5.25 -7.69 -3.65
CA GLY A 94 4.70 -6.66 -2.77
C GLY A 94 5.72 -5.61 -2.34
N TYR A 95 7.01 -5.96 -2.30
CA TYR A 95 8.06 -5.02 -1.96
C TYR A 95 8.25 -3.97 -3.05
N SER A 96 8.43 -4.39 -4.31
CA SER A 96 8.58 -3.46 -5.44
C SER A 96 7.34 -2.59 -5.62
N LEU A 97 6.14 -3.14 -5.40
CA LEU A 97 4.89 -2.41 -5.55
C LEU A 97 4.72 -1.33 -4.48
N VAL A 98 5.00 -1.65 -3.22
CA VAL A 98 5.03 -0.66 -2.13
C VAL A 98 6.08 0.41 -2.41
N GLY A 99 7.28 0.02 -2.86
CA GLY A 99 8.36 0.94 -3.19
C GLY A 99 7.98 1.92 -4.33
N ALA A 100 7.36 1.41 -5.39
CA ALA A 100 6.88 2.23 -6.51
C ALA A 100 5.75 3.17 -6.08
N LEU A 101 4.79 2.69 -5.29
CA LEU A 101 3.73 3.55 -4.77
C LEU A 101 4.29 4.70 -3.93
N LEU A 102 5.25 4.40 -3.05
CA LEU A 102 5.86 5.40 -2.18
C LEU A 102 6.78 6.36 -2.93
N SER A 103 7.38 5.98 -4.06
CA SER A 103 8.15 6.93 -4.86
C SER A 103 7.29 7.99 -5.57
N PHE A 104 6.01 7.68 -5.83
CA PHE A 104 5.04 8.65 -6.36
C PHE A 104 4.44 9.56 -5.30
N LEU A 105 4.48 9.16 -4.02
CA LEU A 105 3.89 9.91 -2.92
C LEU A 105 4.89 10.89 -2.32
N GLN A 106 4.44 12.09 -1.99
CA GLN A 106 5.22 13.09 -1.26
C GLN A 106 4.62 13.31 0.12
N ARG A 107 5.44 13.77 1.08
CA ARG A 107 4.94 14.12 2.42
C ARG A 107 3.96 15.28 2.32
N ALA A 108 2.81 15.14 2.97
CA ALA A 108 1.79 16.19 3.02
C ALA A 108 2.25 17.41 3.84
N ASP A 109 3.10 17.19 4.85
CA ASP A 109 3.61 18.27 5.70
C ASP A 109 4.73 19.07 5.03
N ASP A 110 5.63 18.38 4.31
CA ASP A 110 6.75 19.00 3.58
C ASP A 110 7.19 18.09 2.42
N PRO A 111 6.95 18.49 1.15
CA PRO A 111 7.29 17.70 -0.02
C PRO A 111 8.80 17.61 -0.29
N SER A 112 9.62 18.46 0.35
CA SER A 112 11.08 18.40 0.22
C SER A 112 11.72 17.29 1.07
N LEU A 113 10.97 16.74 2.04
CA LEU A 113 11.44 15.69 2.95
C LEU A 113 11.06 14.31 2.41
N PRO A 114 11.96 13.31 2.52
CA PRO A 114 11.66 11.95 2.12
C PRO A 114 10.53 11.35 2.95
N LEU A 115 9.77 10.41 2.37
CA LEU A 115 8.75 9.67 3.10
C LEU A 115 9.40 8.91 4.26
N LEU A 116 8.93 9.19 5.47
CA LEU A 116 9.39 8.54 6.69
C LEU A 116 8.54 7.30 6.94
N PHE A 117 9.20 6.14 6.96
CA PHE A 117 8.57 4.94 7.50
C PHE A 117 8.59 5.00 9.03
N PRO A 118 7.52 4.55 9.72
CA PRO A 118 7.54 4.44 11.16
C PRO A 118 8.65 3.49 11.59
N SER A 119 9.74 4.06 12.10
CA SER A 119 10.82 3.28 12.68
C SER A 119 10.31 2.65 13.97
N ARG A 120 10.31 1.31 14.05
CA ARG A 120 10.12 0.63 15.34
C ARG A 120 11.24 1.12 16.26
N LYS A 121 10.88 1.82 17.34
CA LYS A 121 11.85 2.12 18.40
C LYS A 121 12.40 0.78 18.87
N PRO A 122 13.73 0.58 18.92
CA PRO A 122 14.27 -0.60 19.59
C PRO A 122 13.70 -0.58 21.01
N SER A 123 13.00 -1.64 21.39
CA SER A 123 12.58 -1.80 22.78
C SER A 123 13.83 -1.68 23.62
N ALA A 124 13.89 -0.68 24.51
CA ALA A 124 14.97 -0.55 25.46
C ALA A 124 14.98 -1.83 26.31
N SER A 125 15.87 -2.77 25.97
CA SER A 125 16.24 -3.83 26.90
C SER A 125 16.99 -3.16 28.05
N PRO A 126 16.68 -3.50 29.31
CA PRO A 126 17.41 -2.95 30.44
C PRO A 126 18.87 -3.38 30.29
N SER A 127 19.75 -2.39 30.15
CA SER A 127 21.20 -2.57 30.12
C SER A 127 21.64 -3.23 31.42
N SER A 128 21.91 -4.53 31.36
CA SER A 128 22.78 -5.20 32.33
C SER A 128 23.78 -6.07 31.58
N THR A 129 25.03 -5.60 31.62
CA THR A 129 26.24 -6.40 31.78
C THR A 129 26.71 -7.29 30.61
N LYS A 130 27.72 -6.75 29.91
CA LYS A 130 28.94 -7.42 29.38
C LYS A 130 28.77 -8.64 28.47
N GLY A 131 29.09 -8.44 27.18
CA GLY A 131 29.81 -9.43 26.39
C GLY A 131 29.17 -9.76 25.03
N PHE A 132 30.03 -9.79 24.01
CA PHE A 132 29.83 -10.49 22.74
C PHE A 132 28.72 -9.98 21.80
N PHE A 133 29.04 -8.99 20.96
CA PHE A 133 28.69 -9.10 19.54
C PHE A 133 29.89 -8.71 18.68
N ARG A 134 30.66 -9.76 18.38
CA ARG A 134 31.73 -9.80 17.38
C ARG A 134 31.08 -9.98 16.02
N TRP A 135 31.44 -9.11 15.07
CA TRP A 135 31.56 -9.40 13.63
C TRP A 135 30.28 -9.39 12.75
N PHE A 136 30.08 -8.30 12.02
CA PHE A 136 29.80 -8.37 10.59
C PHE A 136 30.76 -7.40 9.88
N PRO A 137 31.60 -7.85 8.94
CA PRO A 137 32.43 -6.95 8.16
C PRO A 137 31.53 -6.22 7.16
N PHE A 138 31.73 -4.91 7.10
CA PHE A 138 31.27 -4.02 6.06
C PHE A 138 31.69 -4.62 4.70
N CYS A 139 30.74 -5.15 3.93
CA CYS A 139 30.99 -5.54 2.55
C CYS A 139 30.68 -4.32 1.67
N SER A 140 31.75 -3.66 1.20
CA SER A 140 31.72 -2.50 0.32
C SER A 140 31.02 -2.79 -1.02
N PRO A 141 30.35 -1.83 -1.66
CA PRO A 141 29.98 -1.96 -3.06
C PRO A 141 31.23 -1.69 -3.90
N SER A 142 31.66 -2.68 -4.68
CA SER A 142 32.61 -2.48 -5.77
C SER A 142 32.19 -3.38 -6.93
N PHE A 143 31.32 -2.85 -7.79
CA PHE A 143 31.27 -3.26 -9.18
C PHE A 143 31.70 -2.05 -10.00
N ASN A 144 33.00 -2.03 -10.30
CA ASN A 144 33.57 -1.14 -11.30
C ASN A 144 33.09 -1.57 -12.69
N TYR A 145 32.79 -0.56 -13.49
CA TYR A 145 32.73 -0.58 -14.94
C TYR A 145 34.07 -1.02 -15.57
N PHE A 146 34.01 -1.31 -16.89
CA PHE A 146 35.04 -1.75 -17.84
C PHE A 146 35.31 -3.27 -17.88
N GLY A 147 35.19 -3.96 -19.02
CA GLY A 147 35.34 -3.51 -20.40
C GLY A 147 36.62 -4.10 -21.00
N PHE A 148 36.56 -5.37 -21.39
CA PHE A 148 37.31 -5.99 -22.48
C PHE A 148 36.59 -7.27 -22.90
#